data_AF-A0A212CM55-F1
#
_entry.id   AF-A0A212CM55-F1
#
_cell.length_a   1.000
_cell.length_b   1.000
_cell.length_c   1.000
_cell.angle_alpha   90.00
_cell.angle_beta   90.00
_cell.angle_gamma   90.00
#
_symmetry.space_group_name_H-M   'P 1'
#
loop_
_entity.id
_entity.type
_entity.pdbx_description
1 polymer ?
#
loop_
_entity_poly.entity_id
_entity_poly.type
_entity_poly.pdbx_seq_one_letter_code
_entity_poly.pdbx_strand_id
1 'polypeptide(L)' 'MDDAAECFENILERIHFHIVPSRDADMCTSKSCITHQKFAMTLYEQCVCRSCGASSDPLPFTEFVRYISTTALW' A
#
# COMPACT_ATOMS: atom_id res chain seq x y z
N MET A 1 11.03 -11.08 13.89
CA MET A 1 10.95 -10.40 12.59
C MET A 1 11.32 -11.47 11.58
N ASP A 2 10.40 -12.42 11.36
CA ASP A 2 10.65 -13.64 10.58
C ASP A 2 9.92 -13.61 9.23
N ASP A 3 9.19 -12.53 8.96
CA ASP A 3 8.53 -12.27 7.68
C ASP A 3 9.36 -11.29 6.85
N ALA A 4 9.74 -11.72 5.64
CA ALA A 4 10.50 -10.91 4.71
C ALA A 4 9.74 -9.64 4.30
N ALA A 5 8.41 -9.68 4.23
CA ALA A 5 7.66 -8.50 3.81
C ALA A 5 7.48 -7.48 4.93
N GLU A 6 7.29 -7.91 6.19
CA GLU A 6 7.35 -7.02 7.36
C GLU A 6 8.70 -6.28 7.41
N CYS A 7 9.81 -7.01 7.16
CA CYS A 7 11.13 -6.40 7.09
C CYS A 7 11.24 -5.37 5.95
N PHE A 8 10.70 -5.68 4.77
CA PHE A 8 10.70 -4.78 3.62
C PHE A 8 9.91 -3.49 3.90
N GLU A 9 8.73 -3.59 4.50
CA GLU A 9 7.92 -2.42 4.90
C GLU A 9 8.67 -1.52 5.88
N ASN A 10 9.30 -2.10 6.90
CA ASN A 10 10.08 -1.34 7.88
C ASN A 10 11.31 -0.64 7.26
N ILE A 11 11.95 -1.26 6.26
CA ILE A 11 13.03 -0.61 5.49
C ILE A 11 12.49 0.58 4.69
N LEU A 12 11.37 0.39 3.99
CA LEU A 12 10.74 1.44 3.20
C LEU A 12 10.25 2.62 4.06
N GLU A 13 9.70 2.35 5.24
CA GLU A 13 9.28 3.35 6.22
C GLU A 13 10.48 4.19 6.71
N ARG A 14 11.59 3.53 7.06
CA ARG A 14 12.83 4.24 7.46
C ARG A 14 13.37 5.11 6.33
N ILE A 15 13.39 4.62 5.10
CA ILE A 15 13.83 5.39 3.94
C ILE A 15 12.91 6.61 3.72
N HIS A 16 11.59 6.42 3.83
CA HIS A 16 10.62 7.52 3.73
C HIS A 16 10.94 8.60 4.77
N PHE A 17 11.01 8.22 6.05
CA PHE A 17 11.25 9.15 7.16
C PHE A 17 12.57 9.93 7.01
N HIS A 18 13.62 9.28 6.51
CA HIS A 18 14.92 9.94 6.33
C HIS A 18 14.97 10.91 5.13
N ILE A 19 14.19 10.66 4.07
CA ILE A 19 14.16 11.54 2.88
C ILE A 19 13.13 12.66 3.03
N VAL A 20 11.97 12.32 3.57
CA VAL A 20 10.86 13.23 3.84
C VAL A 20 10.51 13.05 5.30
N PRO A 21 10.94 13.95 6.20
CA PRO A 21 10.63 13.87 7.63
C PRO A 21 9.15 14.26 7.92
N SER A 22 8.24 13.67 7.15
CA SER A 22 6.79 13.65 7.36
C SER A 22 6.44 12.40 8.15
N ARG A 23 5.41 12.50 9.01
CA ARG A 23 4.85 11.34 9.71
C ARG A 23 3.70 10.68 8.95
N ASP A 24 3.10 11.40 7.99
CA ASP A 24 2.05 10.84 7.14
C ASP A 24 2.68 10.15 5.93
N ALA A 25 2.99 8.86 6.11
CA ALA A 25 3.47 8.02 5.02
C ALA A 25 2.38 7.88 3.94
N ASP A 26 1.11 7.64 4.30
CA ASP A 26 0.08 7.29 3.31
C ASP A 26 -0.20 8.38 2.26
N MET A 27 0.01 9.65 2.62
CA MET A 27 -0.32 10.83 1.80
C MET A 27 0.92 11.54 1.23
N CYS A 28 2.08 10.90 1.26
CA CYS A 28 3.31 11.51 0.75
C CYS A 28 3.28 11.64 -0.79
N THR A 29 3.33 12.88 -1.27
CA THR A 29 3.40 13.24 -2.70
C THR A 29 4.77 13.78 -3.12
N SER A 30 5.77 13.69 -2.24
CA SER A 30 7.11 14.20 -2.53
C SER A 30 7.75 13.45 -3.69
N LYS A 31 8.26 14.19 -4.67
CA LYS A 31 9.01 13.64 -5.80
C LYS A 31 10.36 13.06 -5.41
N SER A 32 10.89 13.43 -4.23
CA SER A 32 12.16 12.88 -3.73
C SER A 32 11.97 11.56 -2.99
N CYS A 33 10.76 11.21 -2.55
CA CYS A 33 10.53 10.02 -1.74
C CYS A 33 10.55 8.75 -2.60
N ILE A 34 11.67 8.03 -2.61
CA ILE A 34 11.82 6.82 -3.42
C ILE A 34 10.81 5.72 -3.03
N THR A 35 10.45 5.64 -1.74
CA THR A 35 9.43 4.71 -1.22
C THR A 35 8.12 4.88 -1.98
N HIS A 36 7.60 6.11 -2.06
CA HIS A 36 6.36 6.40 -2.78
C HIS A 36 6.50 6.43 -4.29
N GLN A 37 7.65 6.86 -4.83
CA GLN A 37 7.81 6.96 -6.28
C GLN A 37 8.00 5.62 -6.98
N LYS A 38 8.49 4.60 -6.28
CA LYS A 38 8.84 3.31 -6.88
C LYS A 38 8.04 2.13 -6.35
N PHE A 39 7.58 2.18 -5.11
CA PHE A 39 6.99 1.03 -4.45
C PHE A 39 5.52 1.24 -4.06
N ALA A 40 5.02 2.48 -4.02
CA ALA A 40 3.62 2.72 -3.70
C ALA A 40 2.69 2.21 -4.80
N MET A 41 1.66 1.49 -4.40
CA MET A 41 0.50 1.16 -5.22
C MET A 41 -0.71 1.91 -4.68
N THR A 42 -1.46 2.58 -5.57
CA THR A 42 -2.74 3.18 -5.23
C THR A 42 -3.85 2.17 -5.52
N LEU A 43 -4.56 1.76 -4.47
CA LEU A 43 -5.69 0.83 -4.55
C LEU A 43 -7.00 1.56 -4.24
N TYR A 44 -8.09 1.01 -4.77
CA TYR A 44 -9.44 1.46 -4.49
C TYR A 44 -10.23 0.30 -3.92
N GLU A 45 -10.73 0.44 -2.69
CA GLU A 45 -11.66 -0.52 -2.11
C GLU A 45 -13.10 -0.06 -2.37
N GLN A 46 -13.93 -0.96 -2.90
CA GLN A 46 -15.35 -0.70 -3.10
C GLN A 46 -16.16 -1.97 -2.79
N CYS A 47 -17.16 -1.82 -1.93
CA CYS A 47 -18.05 -2.89 -1.53
C CYS A 47 -19.36 -2.81 -2.31
N VAL A 48 -19.81 -3.94 -2.86
CA VAL A 48 -21.11 -4.04 -3.54
C VAL A 48 -22.03 -4.95 -2.73
N CYS A 49 -23.18 -4.42 -2.32
CA CYS A 49 -24.20 -5.20 -1.62
C CYS A 49 -24.81 -6.23 -2.57
N ARG A 50 -24.64 -7.52 -2.25
CA ARG A 50 -25.16 -8.62 -3.08
C ARG A 50 -26.69 -8.67 -3.13
N SER A 51 -27.37 -8.12 -2.13
CA SER A 51 -28.83 -8.17 -2.03
C SER A 51 -29.53 -7.06 -2.80
N CYS A 52 -28.98 -5.84 -2.82
CA CYS A 52 -29.62 -4.68 -3.45
C CYS A 52 -28.79 -4.02 -4.56
N GLY A 53 -27.55 -4.45 -4.81
CA GLY A 53 -26.67 -3.88 -5.83
C GLY A 53 -26.09 -2.51 -5.49
N ALA A 54 -26.40 -1.94 -4.33
CA ALA A 54 -25.80 -0.68 -3.89
C ALA A 54 -24.28 -0.84 -3.73
N SER A 55 -23.53 0.13 -4.25
CA SER A 55 -22.07 0.18 -4.13
C SER A 55 -21.67 1.27 -3.15
N SER A 56 -20.65 1.02 -2.32
CA SER A 56 -20.06 2.07 -1.50
C SER A 56 -19.31 3.08 -2.37
N ASP A 57 -18.99 4.24 -1.81
CA ASP A 57 -18.01 5.12 -2.42
C ASP A 57 -16.64 4.42 -2.47
N PRO A 58 -15.84 4.60 -3.54
CA PRO A 58 -14.49 4.05 -3.62
C PRO A 58 -13.58 4.71 -2.58
N LEU A 59 -12.91 3.91 -1.76
CA LEU A 59 -11.92 4.37 -0.79
C LEU A 59 -10.51 4.20 -1.35
N PRO A 60 -9.79 5.29 -1.70
CA PRO A 60 -8.41 5.20 -2.13
C PRO A 60 -7.46 5.01 -0.94
N PHE A 61 -6.47 4.14 -1.09
CA PHE A 61 -5.38 3.99 -0.13
C PHE A 61 -4.07 3.57 -0.82
N THR A 62 -2.96 3.76 -0.12
CA THR A 62 -1.62 3.40 -0.60
C THR A 62 -1.18 2.11 0.08
N GLU A 63 -0.64 1.17 -0.68
CA GLU A 63 -0.08 -0.08 -0.17
C GLU A 63 1.30 -0.34 -0.80
N PHE A 64 2.24 -0.90 -0.04
CA PHE A 64 3.59 -1.23 -0.52
C PHE A 64 3.79 -2.73 -0.76
N VAL A 65 3.07 -3.56 -0.01
CA VAL A 65 3.14 -5.02 -0.09
C VAL A 65 1.73 -5.57 -0.12
N ARG A 66 1.44 -6.40 -1.13
CA ARG A 66 0.19 -7.16 -1.22
C ARG A 66 0.47 -8.65 -1.16
N TYR A 67 -0.10 -9.33 -0.18
CA TYR A 67 -0.14 -10.78 -0.15
C TYR A 67 -1.25 -11.30 -1.07
N ILE A 68 -0.87 -12.06 -2.09
CA ILE A 68 -1.81 -12.71 -3.00
C ILE A 68 -1.61 -14.23 -2.89
N SER A 69 -2.66 -14.94 -2.52
CA SER A 69 -2.68 -16.39 -2.63
C SER A 69 -2.95 -16.77 -4.08
N THR A 70 -2.00 -17.49 -4.69
CA THR A 70 -2.17 -18.04 -6.03
C THR A 70 -1.95 -19.55 -5.95
N THR A 71 -2.75 -20.32 -6.68
CA THR A 71 -2.43 -21.73 -6.90
C THR A 71 -1.20 -21.78 -7.78
N ALA A 72 -0.15 -22.47 -7.35
CA ALA A 72 1.00 -22.74 -8.19
C ALA A 72 0.51 -23.36 -9.51
N LEU A 73 0.92 -22.78 -10.63
CA LEU A 73 0.72 -23.38 -11.95
C LEU A 73 1.57 -24.65 -11.97
N TRP A 74 0.90 -25.81 -11.93
CA TRP A 74 1.51 -27.13 -12.12
C TRP A 74 1.75 -27.39 -13.60
#